data_AF-A0A4P9US68-F1
#
_entry.id   AF-A0A4P9US68-F1
#
_cell.length_a   1.000
_cell.length_b   1.000
_cell.length_c   1.000
_cell.angle_alpha   90.00
_cell.angle_beta   90.00
_cell.angle_gamma   90.00
#
_symmetry.space_group_name_H-M   'P 1'
#
loop_
_entity.id
_entity.type
_entity.pdbx_description
1 polymer ?
#
loop_
_entity_poly.entity_id
_entity_poly.type
_entity_poly.pdbx_seq_one_letter_code
_entity_poly.pdbx_strand_id
1 'polypeptide(L)' 'MTQSSTNQANVIPENGFLRIWQILGNPKTGTPAIIPVSRTTWWRGVKSGRYPAGVKLSTRTTAWRAEDIRKLIEEAA' A
#
# COMPACT_ATOMS: atom_id res chain seq x y z
N MET A 1 -2.92 23.59 -25.61
CA MET A 1 -1.71 23.05 -24.96
C MET A 1 -2.00 23.07 -23.47
N THR A 2 -2.23 21.98 -22.75
CA THR A 2 -1.83 20.58 -22.93
C THR A 2 -2.90 19.73 -22.23
N GLN A 3 -3.46 18.74 -22.92
CA GLN A 3 -4.36 17.75 -22.32
C GLN A 3 -3.50 16.80 -21.48
N SER A 4 -3.52 16.93 -20.16
CA SER A 4 -2.93 15.93 -19.27
C SER A 4 -3.95 14.84 -19.01
N SER A 5 -4.10 13.94 -19.98
CA SER A 5 -4.75 12.64 -19.78
C SER A 5 -3.86 11.80 -18.88
N THR A 6 -3.99 11.94 -17.56
CA THR A 6 -3.22 11.13 -16.60
C THR A 6 -3.82 9.74 -16.55
N ASN A 7 -3.23 8.85 -17.35
CA ASN A 7 -3.45 7.41 -17.30
C ASN A 7 -3.26 6.93 -15.84
N GLN A 8 -4.33 6.38 -15.23
CA GLN A 8 -4.40 6.01 -13.82
C GLN A 8 -3.58 4.75 -13.50
N ALA A 9 -2.26 4.81 -13.70
CA ALA A 9 -1.34 3.79 -13.25
C ALA A 9 -0.98 4.07 -11.78
N ASN A 10 -1.83 3.62 -10.85
CA ASN A 10 -1.55 3.30 -9.44
C ASN A 10 -0.23 3.88 -8.86
N VAL A 11 -0.11 5.21 -8.78
CA VAL A 11 1.16 5.86 -8.46
C VAL A 11 1.42 5.70 -6.96
N ILE A 12 2.31 4.79 -6.61
CA ILE A 12 2.92 4.77 -5.27
C ILE A 12 3.84 6.00 -5.22
N PRO A 13 3.60 6.98 -4.32
CA PRO A 13 4.47 8.14 -4.20
C PRO A 13 5.89 7.69 -3.82
N GLU A 14 6.92 8.38 -4.32
CA GLU A 14 8.33 8.02 -4.07
C GLU A 14 8.65 7.92 -2.58
N ASN A 15 8.08 8.83 -1.79
CA ASN A 15 8.21 8.87 -0.35
C ASN A 15 6.83 9.12 0.29
N GLY A 16 6.61 8.59 1.48
CA GLY A 16 5.39 8.85 2.25
C GLY A 16 4.87 7.63 2.99
N PHE A 17 3.63 7.75 3.49
CA PHE A 17 2.98 6.72 4.28
C PHE A 17 1.66 6.27 3.64
N LEU A 18 1.52 4.97 3.45
CA LEU A 18 0.33 4.30 2.94
C LEU A 18 -0.45 3.65 4.06
N ARG A 19 -1.77 3.76 4.01
CA ARG A 19 -2.67 3.04 4.92
C ARG A 19 -3.05 1.68 4.33
N ILE A 20 -3.48 0.77 5.20
CA ILE A 20 -3.87 -0.59 4.80
C ILE A 20 -4.92 -0.65 3.68
N TRP A 21 -5.85 0.31 3.63
CA TRP A 21 -6.88 0.37 2.59
C TRP A 21 -6.35 0.85 1.24
N GLN A 22 -5.24 1.59 1.21
CA GLN A 22 -4.55 1.96 -0.02
C GLN A 22 -3.72 0.80 -0.56
N ILE A 23 -3.12 0.00 0.34
CA ILE A 23 -2.31 -1.17 -0.04
C ILE A 23 -3.20 -2.31 -0.57
N LEU A 24 -4.24 -2.66 0.19
CA LEU A 24 -5.11 -3.80 -0.13
C LEU A 24 -6.26 -3.42 -1.07
N GLY A 25 -6.37 -2.13 -1.40
CA GLY A 25 -7.50 -1.59 -2.14
C GLY A 25 -8.78 -1.56 -1.32
N ASN A 26 -9.78 -0.91 -1.90
CA ASN A 26 -11.11 -0.87 -1.34
C ASN A 26 -12.15 -0.87 -2.46
N PRO A 27 -12.90 -1.98 -2.64
CA PRO A 27 -13.90 -2.07 -3.71
C PRO A 27 -15.06 -1.09 -3.50
N LYS A 28 -15.34 -0.66 -2.27
CA LYS A 28 -16.42 0.31 -1.98
C LYS A 28 -16.10 1.72 -2.45
N THR A 29 -14.82 2.08 -2.52
CA THR A 29 -14.36 3.41 -2.93
C THR A 29 -13.74 3.40 -4.32
N GLY A 30 -13.79 2.27 -5.04
CA GLY A 30 -13.15 2.10 -6.34
C GLY A 30 -11.62 2.20 -6.30
N THR A 31 -11.01 2.02 -5.11
CA THR A 31 -9.55 2.11 -4.98
C THR A 31 -8.92 0.78 -5.36
N PRO A 32 -8.04 0.73 -6.38
CA PRO A 32 -7.39 -0.50 -6.80
C PRO A 32 -6.47 -1.02 -5.69
N ALA A 33 -6.37 -2.35 -5.60
CA ALA A 33 -5.44 -2.99 -4.69
C ALA A 33 -4.03 -3.00 -5.30
N ILE A 34 -3.04 -2.53 -4.54
CA ILE A 34 -1.63 -2.71 -4.89
C ILE A 34 -1.25 -4.18 -4.69
N ILE A 35 -1.63 -4.72 -3.53
CA ILE A 35 -1.39 -6.12 -3.16
C ILE A 35 -2.75 -6.74 -2.85
N PRO A 36 -3.32 -7.57 -3.74
CA PRO A 36 -4.68 -8.09 -3.63
C PRO A 36 -4.76 -9.25 -2.62
N VAL A 37 -4.48 -8.96 -1.35
CA VAL A 37 -4.62 -9.90 -0.24
C VAL A 37 -5.66 -9.39 0.76
N SER A 38 -6.24 -10.30 1.53
CA SER A 38 -7.14 -9.92 2.59
C SER A 38 -6.41 -9.20 3.72
N ARG A 39 -7.12 -8.34 4.45
CA ARG A 39 -6.59 -7.62 5.62
C ARG A 39 -5.99 -8.56 6.66
N THR A 40 -6.59 -9.72 6.88
CA THR A 40 -6.10 -10.72 7.84
C THR A 40 -4.80 -11.37 7.36
N THR A 41 -4.69 -11.70 6.06
CA THR A 41 -3.45 -12.20 5.47
C THR A 41 -2.33 -11.18 5.59
N TRP A 42 -2.62 -9.90 5.35
CA TRP A 42 -1.66 -8.82 5.55
C TRP A 42 -1.13 -8.78 6.98
N TRP A 43 -2.01 -8.71 7.99
CA TRP A 43 -1.56 -8.68 9.39
C TRP A 43 -0.80 -9.93 9.83
N ARG A 44 -1.19 -11.12 9.33
CA ARG A 44 -0.45 -12.36 9.59
C ARG A 44 0.93 -12.32 8.97
N GLY A 45 1.05 -11.84 7.73
CA GLY A 45 2.34 -11.70 7.06
C GLY A 45 3.24 -10.64 7.70
N VAL A 46 2.67 -9.55 8.22
CA VAL A 46 3.42 -8.57 9.03
C VAL A 46 3.94 -9.24 10.31
N LYS A 47 3.10 -10.01 11.01
CA LYS A 47 3.52 -10.74 12.22
C LYS A 47 4.58 -11.81 11.94
N SER A 48 4.54 -12.46 10.77
CA SER A 48 5.50 -13.48 10.36
C SER A 48 6.76 -12.92 9.71
N GLY A 49 6.87 -11.59 9.52
CA GLY A 49 8.00 -10.95 8.85
C GLY A 49 8.01 -11.05 7.32
N ARG A 50 6.90 -11.48 6.70
CA ARG A 50 6.75 -11.54 5.23
C ARG A 50 6.40 -10.17 4.62
N TYR A 51 5.75 -9.30 5.39
CA TYR A 51 5.38 -7.95 4.96
C TYR A 51 6.05 -6.92 5.88
N PRO A 52 6.29 -5.69 5.39
CA PRO A 52 6.95 -4.67 6.18
C PRO A 52 6.16 -4.31 7.44
N ALA A 53 6.89 -4.01 8.51
CA ALA A 53 6.29 -3.58 9.76
C ALA A 53 5.58 -2.23 9.58
N GLY A 54 4.37 -2.11 10.13
CA GLY A 54 3.63 -0.85 10.14
C GLY A 54 4.21 0.13 11.17
N VAL A 55 4.30 1.40 10.78
CA VAL A 55 4.67 2.52 11.64
C VAL A 55 3.39 3.16 12.21
N LYS A 56 3.37 3.45 13.51
CA LYS A 56 2.26 4.17 14.13
C LYS A 56 2.41 5.67 13.90
N LEU A 57 1.53 6.25 13.08
CA LEU A 57 1.48 7.71 12.89
C LEU A 57 0.75 8.42 14.04
N SER A 58 -0.15 7.71 14.72
CA SER A 58 -0.90 8.19 15.88
C SER A 58 -1.40 6.98 16.68
N THR A 59 -1.97 7.21 17.86
CA THR A 59 -2.49 6.19 18.78
C THR A 59 -3.40 5.15 18.10
N ARG A 60 -4.16 5.54 17.07
CA ARG A 60 -5.11 4.67 16.36
C ARG A 60 -4.79 4.42 14.88
N THR A 61 -3.67 4.95 14.38
CA THR A 61 -3.36 4.94 12.95
C THR A 61 -2.02 4.25 12.71
N THR A 62 -2.09 3.09 12.04
CA THR A 62 -0.91 2.40 11.50
C THR A 62 -0.82 2.69 10.00
N ALA A 63 0.38 3.02 9.54
CA ALA A 63 0.70 3.23 8.14
C ALA A 63 2.01 2.52 7.80
N TRP A 64 2.29 2.34 6.52
CA TRP A 64 3.49 1.68 5.99
C TRP A 64 4.24 2.66 5.12
N ARG A 65 5.56 2.60 5.09
CA ARG A 65 6.33 3.45 4.19
C ARG A 65 6.07 3.02 2.75
N ALA A 66 5.86 3.99 1.87
CA ALA A 66 5.72 3.73 0.43
C ALA A 66 6.96 2.99 -0.12
N GLU A 67 8.13 3.36 0.40
CA GLU A 67 9.45 2.76 0.12
C GLU A 67 9.46 1.24 0.36
N ASP A 68 8.99 0.81 1.54
CA ASP A 68 8.99 -0.61 1.93
C ASP A 68 7.99 -1.43 1.10
N ILE A 69 6.85 -0.83 0.77
CA ILE A 69 5.84 -1.47 -0.10
C ILE A 69 6.38 -1.63 -1.52
N ARG A 70 7.13 -0.64 -2.02
CA ARG A 70 7.77 -0.73 -3.33
C ARG A 70 8.82 -1.84 -3.36
N LYS A 71 9.70 -1.91 -2.36
CA LYS A 71 10.69 -3.00 -2.23
C LYS A 71 10.03 -4.36 -2.21
N LEU A 72 8.93 -4.51 -1.46
CA LEU A 72 8.17 -5.76 -1.42
C LEU A 72 7.64 -6.18 -2.80
N ILE A 73 7.19 -5.22 -3.62
CA ILE A 73 6.72 -5.50 -4.99
C ILE A 73 7.89 -5.88 -5.89
N GLU A 74 9.03 -5.19 -5.76
CA GLU A 74 10.26 -5.48 -6.51
C GLU A 74 10.85 -6.86 -6.13
N GLU A 75 10.77 -7.27 -4.86
CA GLU A 75 11.20 -8.61 -4.40
C GLU A 75 10.24 -9.72 -4.80
N ALA A 76 8.96 -9.41 -5.01
CA ALA A 76 7.93 -10.38 -5.40
C ALA A 76 7.82 -10.58 -6.91
N ALA A 77 8.47 -9.74 -7.71
CA ALA A 77 8.55 -9.80 -9.17
C ALA A 77 9.72 -10.68 -9.63
#